data_AF-A0A833VVU4-F1
#
_entry.id   AF-A0A833VVU4-F1
#
_cell.length_a   1.000
_cell.length_b   1.000
_cell.length_c   1.000
_cell.angle_alpha   90.00
_cell.angle_beta   90.00
_cell.angle_gamma   90.00
#
_symmetry.space_group_name_H-M   'P 1'
#
loop_
_entity.id
_entity.type
_entity.pdbx_description
1 polymer ?
#
loop_
_entity_poly.entity_id
_entity_poly.type
_entity_poly.pdbx_seq_one_letter_code
_entity_poly.pdbx_strand_id
1 'polypeptide(L)'
;MVEKNHLLIAYFGGSKEGATDVKIWLQRYKGGNWSPPFIADKEENVPMWNPVLYKTPNNSLLLFYKIGVDVQSWSGFMKRSFDGGVTWQPREQLPPGILGPIKNKPFLLRDGRLLCGSSVESWNSWGSWMEVTSDYGYTWQKYGPIYIKDKPRGIDGIKLNGTEVIVAYNTNSREELKMAFSNDDGDSWTDILTLENSKNFEFSYPAVIKAMDDLIHVTYTYNRTQIKHVVIQLTRL
;
A
#
# COMPACT_ATOMS: atom_id res chain seq x y z
N MET A 1 -10.15 -0.83 -5.85
CA MET A 1 -10.99 -1.14 -7.04
C MET A 1 -11.20 0.12 -7.84
N VAL A 2 -11.28 0.00 -9.16
CA VAL A 2 -11.51 1.16 -10.05
C VAL A 2 -12.99 1.28 -10.42
N GLU A 3 -13.64 0.14 -10.68
CA GLU A 3 -15.07 -0.03 -10.97
C GLU A 3 -15.57 -1.37 -10.42
N LYS A 4 -16.88 -1.65 -10.49
CA LYS A 4 -17.46 -2.91 -9.99
C LYS A 4 -16.82 -4.10 -10.73
N ASN A 5 -16.32 -5.07 -9.96
CA ASN A 5 -15.60 -6.25 -10.46
C ASN A 5 -14.32 -5.94 -11.27
N HIS A 6 -13.79 -4.71 -11.20
CA HIS A 6 -12.54 -4.30 -11.84
C HIS A 6 -11.48 -3.94 -10.78
N LEU A 7 -10.38 -4.70 -10.76
CA LEU A 7 -9.22 -4.39 -9.92
C LEU A 7 -8.12 -3.76 -10.75
N LEU A 8 -7.41 -2.81 -10.15
CA LEU A 8 -6.13 -2.34 -10.63
C LEU A 8 -5.14 -2.58 -9.50
N ILE A 9 -4.07 -3.30 -9.79
CA ILE A 9 -2.97 -3.54 -8.85
C ILE A 9 -1.74 -2.79 -9.33
N ALA A 10 -0.93 -2.36 -8.37
CA ALA A 10 0.37 -1.76 -8.62
C ALA A 10 1.44 -2.54 -7.85
N TYR A 11 2.58 -2.75 -8.47
CA TYR A 11 3.74 -3.39 -7.87
C TYR A 11 5.01 -2.89 -8.55
N PHE A 12 6.16 -2.99 -7.88
CA PHE A 12 7.45 -2.76 -8.54
C PHE A 12 8.05 -4.11 -8.95
N GLY A 13 8.83 -4.13 -10.03
CA GLY A 13 9.41 -5.36 -10.55
C GLY A 13 10.57 -5.09 -11.51
N GLY A 14 11.58 -5.96 -11.42
CA GLY A 14 12.83 -5.94 -12.19
C GLY A 14 13.63 -7.21 -11.89
N SER A 15 14.91 -7.24 -12.27
CA SER A 15 15.80 -8.39 -12.10
C SER A 15 15.99 -8.81 -10.63
N LYS A 16 16.09 -7.85 -9.71
CA LYS A 16 16.01 -8.02 -8.26
C LYS A 16 15.57 -6.72 -7.59
N GLU A 17 15.16 -6.79 -6.34
CA GLU A 17 14.86 -5.59 -5.55
C GLU A 17 16.07 -4.65 -5.52
N GLY A 18 15.83 -3.36 -5.81
CA GLY A 18 16.88 -2.34 -5.93
C GLY A 18 17.76 -2.42 -7.17
N ALA A 19 17.48 -3.32 -8.12
CA ALA A 19 18.18 -3.29 -9.40
C ALA A 19 17.76 -2.08 -10.24
N THR A 20 18.69 -1.58 -11.05
CA THR A 20 18.50 -0.40 -11.89
C THR A 20 17.42 -0.58 -12.98
N ASP A 21 16.96 -1.81 -13.22
CA ASP A 21 15.88 -2.13 -14.15
C ASP A 21 14.49 -2.22 -13.48
N VAL A 22 14.39 -1.99 -12.17
CA VAL A 22 13.11 -2.02 -11.43
C VAL A 22 12.22 -0.84 -11.85
N LYS A 23 10.99 -1.16 -12.25
CA LYS A 23 9.97 -0.21 -12.73
C LYS A 23 8.70 -0.33 -11.90
N ILE A 24 7.80 0.64 -12.03
CA ILE A 24 6.44 0.53 -11.52
C ILE A 24 5.55 -0.11 -12.59
N TRP A 25 4.89 -1.19 -12.21
CA TRP A 25 4.00 -1.97 -13.05
C TRP A 25 2.56 -1.83 -12.56
N LEU A 26 1.63 -1.90 -13.51
CA LEU A 26 0.20 -1.99 -13.27
C LEU A 26 -0.36 -3.21 -14.00
N GLN A 27 -1.38 -3.82 -13.41
CA GLN A 27 -2.12 -4.91 -14.03
C GLN A 27 -3.60 -4.80 -13.67
N ARG A 28 -4.47 -5.15 -14.62
CA ARG A 28 -5.92 -5.01 -14.48
C ARG A 28 -6.58 -6.37 -14.40
N TYR A 29 -7.50 -6.52 -13.47
CA TYR A 29 -8.43 -7.64 -13.43
C TYR A 29 -9.80 -7.15 -13.90
N LYS A 30 -10.40 -7.84 -14.87
CA LYS A 30 -11.74 -7.53 -15.39
C LYS A 30 -12.42 -8.80 -15.87
N GLY A 31 -13.66 -9.03 -15.44
CA GLY A 31 -14.50 -10.11 -15.93
C GLY A 31 -13.87 -11.50 -15.74
N GLY A 32 -13.31 -11.78 -14.56
CA GLY A 32 -12.71 -13.09 -14.27
C GLY A 32 -11.22 -13.21 -14.61
N ASN A 33 -10.66 -12.27 -15.38
CA ASN A 33 -9.36 -12.44 -16.02
C ASN A 33 -8.39 -11.28 -15.74
N TRP A 34 -7.10 -11.59 -15.65
CA TRP A 34 -6.01 -10.61 -15.58
C TRP A 34 -5.52 -10.24 -16.98
N SER A 35 -5.35 -8.95 -17.25
CA SER A 35 -4.64 -8.46 -18.43
C SER A 35 -3.14 -8.73 -18.29
N PRO A 36 -2.36 -8.71 -19.39
CA PRO A 36 -0.91 -8.57 -19.29
C PRO A 36 -0.54 -7.32 -18.48
N PRO A 37 0.58 -7.36 -17.73
CA PRO A 37 1.04 -6.20 -17.00
C PRO A 37 1.66 -5.15 -17.92
N PHE A 38 1.57 -3.89 -17.53
CA PHE A 38 2.15 -2.76 -18.27
C PHE A 38 2.96 -1.85 -17.34
N ILE A 39 3.95 -1.16 -17.92
CA ILE A 39 4.80 -0.22 -17.18
C ILE A 39 4.02 1.07 -16.97
N ALA A 40 3.81 1.46 -15.72
CA ALA A 40 3.19 2.72 -15.35
C ALA A 40 4.19 3.87 -15.36
N ASP A 41 5.41 3.59 -14.91
CA ASP A 41 6.53 4.51 -14.94
C ASP A 41 7.87 3.78 -14.89
N LYS A 42 8.92 4.43 -15.38
CA LYS A 42 10.30 3.94 -15.37
C LYS A 42 11.27 5.11 -15.21
N GLU A 43 12.38 4.86 -14.54
CA GLU A 43 13.54 5.75 -14.52
C GLU A 43 14.75 5.03 -15.09
N GLU A 44 15.61 5.74 -15.82
CA GLU A 44 16.79 5.13 -16.41
C GLU A 44 17.89 4.96 -15.36
N ASN A 45 18.41 3.74 -15.23
CA ASN A 45 19.50 3.39 -14.32
C ASN A 45 19.21 3.65 -12.82
N VAL A 46 17.95 3.85 -12.42
CA VAL A 46 17.56 4.10 -11.02
C VAL A 46 16.34 3.24 -10.65
N PRO A 47 16.39 2.45 -9.56
CA PRO A 47 15.25 1.64 -9.16
C PRO A 47 14.06 2.47 -8.69
N MET A 48 12.87 1.90 -8.88
CA MET A 48 11.61 2.45 -8.40
C MET A 48 10.97 1.55 -7.34
N TRP A 49 10.23 2.13 -6.40
CA TRP A 49 9.83 1.43 -5.19
C TRP A 49 8.41 1.73 -4.74
N ASN A 50 7.86 0.77 -4.01
CA ASN A 50 6.65 0.85 -3.19
C ASN A 50 5.50 1.68 -3.80
N PRO A 51 4.88 1.20 -4.88
CA PRO A 51 3.72 1.86 -5.44
C PRO A 51 2.50 1.71 -4.52
N VAL A 52 1.78 2.81 -4.31
CA VAL A 52 0.55 2.85 -3.52
C VAL A 52 -0.54 3.52 -4.36
N LEU A 53 -1.61 2.78 -4.63
CA LEU A 53 -2.80 3.31 -5.28
C LEU A 53 -3.78 3.87 -4.25
N TYR A 54 -4.33 5.04 -4.55
CA TYR A 54 -5.43 5.64 -3.81
C TYR A 54 -6.51 6.15 -4.76
N LYS A 55 -7.77 5.81 -4.50
CA LYS A 55 -8.92 6.34 -5.24
C LYS A 55 -9.54 7.47 -4.43
N THR A 56 -9.53 8.67 -4.99
CA THR A 56 -10.10 9.86 -4.35
C THR A 56 -11.64 9.83 -4.37
N PRO A 57 -12.30 10.61 -3.51
CA PRO A 57 -13.76 10.77 -3.54
C PRO A 57 -14.31 11.27 -4.88
N ASN A 58 -13.53 12.04 -5.65
CA ASN A 58 -13.89 12.51 -6.99
C ASN A 58 -13.59 11.49 -8.10
N ASN A 59 -13.36 10.21 -7.76
CA ASN A 59 -13.04 9.10 -8.67
C ASN A 59 -11.73 9.19 -9.45
N SER A 60 -10.85 10.13 -9.12
CA SER A 60 -9.47 10.13 -9.63
C SER A 60 -8.65 9.03 -8.94
N LEU A 61 -7.60 8.56 -9.61
CA LEU A 61 -6.60 7.67 -9.03
C LEU A 61 -5.28 8.42 -8.84
N LEU A 62 -4.68 8.23 -7.67
CA LEU A 62 -3.32 8.62 -7.36
C LEU A 62 -2.47 7.35 -7.29
N LEU A 63 -1.31 7.37 -7.93
CA LEU A 63 -0.29 6.34 -7.83
C LEU A 63 0.96 6.97 -7.23
N PHE A 64 1.19 6.76 -5.94
CA PHE A 64 2.41 7.20 -5.24
C PHE A 64 3.50 6.16 -5.38
N TYR A 65 4.76 6.54 -5.48
CA TYR A 65 5.92 5.64 -5.57
C TYR A 65 7.20 6.40 -5.21
N LYS A 66 8.34 5.70 -5.18
CA LYS A 66 9.64 6.30 -4.88
C LYS A 66 10.64 5.99 -5.99
N ILE A 67 11.60 6.88 -6.17
CA ILE A 67 12.72 6.71 -7.09
C ILE A 67 14.00 7.10 -6.35
N GLY A 68 15.00 6.24 -6.42
CA GLY A 68 16.30 6.45 -5.80
C GLY A 68 17.07 5.15 -5.65
N VAL A 69 18.38 5.23 -5.47
CA VAL A 69 19.27 4.06 -5.44
C VAL A 69 19.00 3.14 -4.26
N ASP A 70 18.56 3.70 -3.13
CA ASP A 70 18.18 2.97 -1.93
C ASP A 70 17.13 3.73 -1.10
N VAL A 71 16.68 3.09 -0.04
CA VAL A 71 15.65 3.59 0.90
C VAL A 71 16.09 4.87 1.63
N GLN A 72 17.40 5.12 1.75
CA GLN A 72 17.96 6.28 2.46
C GLN A 72 18.07 7.51 1.56
N SER A 73 18.07 7.32 0.24
CA SER A 73 18.34 8.36 -0.77
C SER A 73 17.22 8.57 -1.78
N TRP A 74 16.08 7.90 -1.62
CA TRP A 74 14.94 8.06 -2.53
C TRP A 74 14.15 9.36 -2.34
N SER A 75 13.39 9.72 -3.37
CA SER A 75 12.40 10.80 -3.34
C SER A 75 11.00 10.27 -3.62
N GLY A 76 9.99 10.96 -3.11
CA GLY A 76 8.58 10.66 -3.37
C GLY A 76 8.11 11.20 -4.72
N PHE A 77 7.33 10.40 -5.43
CA PHE A 77 6.72 10.75 -6.71
C PHE A 77 5.27 10.29 -6.74
N MET A 78 4.50 10.87 -7.65
CA MET A 78 3.12 10.50 -7.89
C MET A 78 2.77 10.61 -9.38
N LYS A 79 1.77 9.83 -9.82
CA LYS A 79 1.03 10.05 -11.06
C LYS A 79 -0.46 10.08 -10.78
N ARG A 80 -1.22 10.74 -11.65
CA ARG A 80 -2.69 10.85 -11.55
C ARG A 80 -3.37 10.25 -12.77
N SER A 81 -4.54 9.68 -12.55
CA SER A 81 -5.44 9.25 -13.62
C SER A 81 -6.85 9.72 -13.34
N PHE A 82 -7.54 10.17 -14.39
CA PHE A 82 -8.92 10.68 -14.34
C PHE A 82 -9.91 9.73 -15.02
N ASP A 83 -9.44 8.59 -15.54
CA ASP A 83 -10.22 7.63 -16.33
C ASP A 83 -10.12 6.20 -15.77
N GLY A 84 -9.94 6.09 -14.45
CA GLY A 84 -9.87 4.80 -13.76
C GLY A 84 -8.60 4.01 -14.06
N GLY A 85 -7.49 4.70 -14.37
CA GLY A 85 -6.16 4.13 -14.56
C GLY A 85 -5.93 3.58 -15.97
N VAL A 86 -6.66 4.09 -16.96
CA VAL A 86 -6.45 3.76 -18.38
C VAL A 86 -5.32 4.63 -18.93
N THR A 87 -5.39 5.93 -18.70
CA THR A 87 -4.31 6.88 -18.97
C THR A 87 -3.83 7.54 -17.69
N TRP A 88 -2.55 7.94 -17.70
CA TRP A 88 -1.89 8.58 -16.57
C TRP A 88 -1.26 9.88 -17.02
N GLN A 89 -1.45 10.92 -16.22
CA GLN A 89 -0.76 12.20 -16.38
C GLN A 89 0.76 12.04 -16.20
N PRO A 90 1.55 13.03 -16.64
CA PRO A 90 2.99 13.07 -16.37
C PRO A 90 3.29 12.91 -14.87
N ARG A 91 4.48 12.39 -14.59
CA ARG A 91 5.01 12.21 -13.24
C ARG A 91 5.13 13.55 -12.51
N GLU A 92 4.68 13.57 -11.28
CA GLU A 92 4.78 14.67 -10.31
C GLU A 92 5.82 14.29 -9.25
N GLN A 93 6.83 15.13 -9.04
CA GLN A 93 7.75 14.99 -7.91
C GLN A 93 7.12 15.62 -6.67
N LEU A 94 7.16 14.91 -5.53
CA LEU A 94 6.69 15.47 -4.27
C LEU A 94 7.71 16.49 -3.72
N PRO A 95 7.28 17.45 -2.88
CA PRO A 95 8.19 18.44 -2.31
C PRO A 95 9.38 17.82 -1.55
N PRO A 96 10.53 18.51 -1.47
CA PRO A 96 11.68 18.00 -0.71
C PRO A 96 11.31 17.59 0.72
N GLY A 97 11.73 16.38 1.12
CA GLY A 97 11.43 15.82 2.43
C GLY A 97 10.06 15.15 2.57
N ILE A 98 9.22 15.18 1.53
CA ILE A 98 7.94 14.46 1.43
C ILE A 98 8.14 13.21 0.58
N LEU A 99 7.71 12.06 1.10
CA LEU A 99 7.80 10.75 0.45
C LEU A 99 6.42 10.22 0.01
N GLY A 100 5.35 10.81 0.53
CA GLY A 100 3.99 10.29 0.39
C GLY A 100 3.82 8.96 1.16
N PRO A 101 2.73 8.21 0.91
CA PRO A 101 2.51 6.93 1.55
C PRO A 101 3.59 5.96 1.09
N ILE A 102 4.36 5.39 2.03
CA ILE A 102 5.45 4.49 1.63
C ILE A 102 4.90 3.15 1.20
N LYS A 103 4.05 2.51 2.02
CA LYS A 103 3.55 1.16 1.77
C LYS A 103 2.03 1.05 1.91
N ASN A 104 1.48 1.57 3.00
CA ASN A 104 0.06 1.40 3.30
C ASN A 104 -0.79 2.44 2.56
N LYS A 105 -2.07 2.11 2.34
CA LYS A 105 -3.00 3.05 1.70
C LYS A 105 -3.19 4.27 2.61
N PRO A 106 -3.29 5.48 2.02
CA PRO A 106 -3.64 6.65 2.80
C PRO A 106 -5.04 6.55 3.40
N PHE A 107 -5.23 7.18 4.56
CA PHE A 107 -6.51 7.29 5.25
C PHE A 107 -7.16 8.63 4.96
N LEU A 108 -8.39 8.63 4.45
CA LEU A 108 -9.16 9.86 4.28
C LEU A 108 -9.87 10.21 5.59
N LEU A 109 -9.61 11.41 6.10
CA LEU A 109 -10.29 11.96 7.26
C LEU A 109 -11.62 12.61 6.88
N ARG A 110 -12.48 12.78 7.88
CA ARG A 110 -13.80 13.41 7.71
C ARG A 110 -13.72 14.85 7.19
N ASP A 111 -12.62 15.54 7.46
CA ASP A 111 -12.36 16.91 7.00
C ASP A 111 -11.72 16.99 5.60
N GLY A 112 -11.61 15.86 4.89
CA GLY A 112 -11.08 15.78 3.54
C GLY A 112 -9.57 15.64 3.45
N ARG A 113 -8.84 15.70 4.57
CA ARG A 113 -7.39 15.45 4.59
C ARG A 113 -7.07 13.98 4.34
N LEU A 114 -6.00 13.75 3.60
CA LEU A 114 -5.46 12.45 3.31
C LEU A 114 -4.19 12.22 4.13
N LEU A 115 -4.25 11.25 5.05
CA LEU A 115 -3.15 10.85 5.92
C LEU A 115 -2.34 9.73 5.28
N CYS A 116 -1.09 10.02 4.97
CA CYS A 116 -0.15 9.11 4.33
C CYS A 116 0.91 8.68 5.36
N GLY A 117 0.87 7.41 5.77
CA GLY A 117 1.91 6.85 6.62
C GLY A 117 3.22 6.70 5.83
N SER A 118 4.29 7.28 6.35
CA SER A 118 5.64 7.19 5.78
C SER A 118 6.67 6.79 6.83
N SER A 119 7.88 6.49 6.37
CA SER A 119 9.05 6.23 7.20
C SER A 119 10.28 6.91 6.60
N VAL A 120 11.20 7.32 7.46
CA VAL A 120 12.53 7.73 7.06
C VAL A 120 13.49 6.76 7.72
N GLU A 121 14.28 6.11 6.87
CA GLU A 121 15.35 5.22 7.28
C GLU A 121 16.67 5.95 7.03
N SER A 122 17.52 6.01 8.04
CA SER A 122 18.87 6.54 7.97
C SER A 122 19.82 5.56 8.65
N TRP A 123 21.13 5.85 8.59
CA TRP A 123 22.14 5.02 9.23
C TRP A 123 21.84 4.86 10.73
N ASN A 124 21.46 3.64 11.13
CA ASN A 124 21.09 3.27 12.50
C ASN A 124 19.85 3.97 13.09
N SER A 125 18.97 4.55 12.26
CA SER A 125 17.72 5.16 12.73
C SER A 125 16.57 4.91 11.77
N TRP A 126 15.41 4.56 12.33
CA TRP A 126 14.16 4.41 11.61
C TRP A 126 13.07 5.13 12.39
N GLY A 127 12.43 6.11 11.77
CA GLY A 127 11.20 6.70 12.31
C GLY A 127 9.99 6.46 11.41
N SER A 128 8.81 6.53 12.01
CA SER A 128 7.55 6.65 11.25
C SER A 128 7.12 8.11 11.24
N TRP A 129 6.46 8.55 10.16
CA TRP A 129 5.90 9.89 10.02
C TRP A 129 4.48 9.82 9.47
N MET A 130 3.73 10.90 9.68
CA MET A 130 2.46 11.14 9.01
C MET A 130 2.62 12.31 8.05
N GLU A 131 2.47 12.07 6.76
CA GLU A 131 2.48 13.08 5.71
C GLU A 131 1.05 13.33 5.26
N VAL A 132 0.60 14.58 5.31
CA VAL A 132 -0.81 14.95 5.19
C VAL A 132 -0.98 15.90 4.02
N THR A 133 -1.97 15.64 3.18
CA THR A 133 -2.37 16.54 2.10
C THR A 133 -3.88 16.78 2.13
N SER A 134 -4.33 18.02 1.93
CA SER A 134 -5.75 18.40 1.83
C SER A 134 -6.25 18.54 0.41
N ASP A 135 -5.36 18.45 -0.58
CA ASP A 135 -5.62 18.71 -1.99
C ASP A 135 -5.07 17.58 -2.87
N TYR A 136 -5.04 16.37 -2.34
CA TYR A 136 -4.64 15.16 -3.05
C TYR A 136 -3.19 15.21 -3.59
N GLY A 137 -2.31 15.95 -2.93
CA GLY A 137 -0.87 15.91 -3.13
C GLY A 137 -0.27 17.14 -3.80
N TYR A 138 -1.01 18.24 -3.93
CA TYR A 138 -0.45 19.53 -4.36
C TYR A 138 0.29 20.23 -3.21
N THR A 139 -0.26 20.18 -2.00
CA THR A 139 0.35 20.71 -0.78
C THR A 139 0.44 19.64 0.30
N TRP A 140 1.46 19.77 1.15
CA TRP A 140 1.82 18.74 2.13
C TRP A 140 2.23 19.34 3.47
N GLN A 141 1.91 18.61 4.53
CA GLN A 141 2.40 18.80 5.89
C GLN A 141 3.02 17.49 6.37
N LYS A 142 4.03 17.53 7.24
CA LYS A 142 4.69 16.34 7.77
C LYS A 142 4.78 16.40 9.29
N TYR A 143 4.36 15.33 9.94
CA TYR A 143 4.31 15.20 11.40
C TYR A 143 5.10 13.98 11.86
N GLY A 144 5.89 14.14 12.93
CA GLY A 144 6.70 13.08 13.52
C GLY A 144 8.11 13.53 13.91
N PRO A 145 9.02 12.60 14.21
CA PRO A 145 8.82 11.15 14.17
C PRO A 145 7.75 10.68 15.16
N ILE A 146 6.96 9.69 14.76
CA ILE A 146 6.05 8.95 15.62
C ILE A 146 6.89 7.87 16.31
N TYR A 147 7.08 8.04 17.62
CA TYR A 147 7.80 7.10 18.45
C TYR A 147 6.82 6.28 19.28
N ILE A 148 6.84 4.97 19.09
CA ILE A 148 6.07 4.01 19.90
C ILE A 148 7.08 3.10 20.59
N LYS A 149 7.02 3.06 21.92
CA LYS A 149 7.90 2.22 22.72
C LYS A 149 7.61 0.73 22.41
N ASP A 150 8.65 -0.02 22.06
CA ASP A 150 8.70 -1.49 21.95
C ASP A 150 8.01 -2.23 20.76
N LYS A 151 7.30 -1.61 19.80
CA LYS A 151 6.76 -2.28 18.56
C LYS A 151 6.49 -1.28 17.42
N PRO A 152 6.85 -1.52 16.12
CA PRO A 152 6.13 -2.49 15.27
C PRO A 152 6.91 -3.20 14.12
N ARG A 153 6.35 -4.28 13.56
CA ARG A 153 6.65 -4.86 12.23
C ARG A 153 5.37 -4.83 11.37
N GLY A 154 5.49 -4.77 10.04
CA GLY A 154 4.46 -4.32 9.08
C GLY A 154 3.02 -4.85 9.23
N ILE A 155 2.07 -3.98 8.90
CA ILE A 155 0.60 -4.16 8.97
C ILE A 155 -0.05 -3.43 7.77
N ASP A 156 -1.21 -3.84 7.30
CA ASP A 156 -2.14 -3.01 6.49
C ASP A 156 -3.57 -3.35 6.89
N GLY A 157 -4.51 -2.43 6.70
CA GLY A 157 -5.90 -2.66 7.11
C GLY A 157 -6.88 -1.65 6.56
N ILE A 158 -8.15 -1.94 6.75
CA ILE A 158 -9.26 -1.11 6.31
C ILE A 158 -10.32 -1.01 7.39
N LYS A 159 -11.07 0.09 7.36
CA LYS A 159 -12.31 0.23 8.10
C LYS A 159 -13.46 -0.33 7.28
N LEU A 160 -14.29 -1.18 7.88
CA LEU A 160 -15.41 -1.84 7.19
C LEU A 160 -16.68 -0.98 7.24
N ASN A 161 -17.11 -0.62 8.44
CA ASN A 161 -18.22 0.28 8.74
C ASN A 161 -18.05 0.77 10.20
N GLY A 162 -18.82 1.78 10.61
CA GLY A 162 -18.95 2.14 12.04
C GLY A 162 -17.62 2.24 12.79
N THR A 163 -17.36 1.28 13.68
CA THR A 163 -16.14 1.11 14.48
C THR A 163 -15.33 -0.14 14.09
N GLU A 164 -15.78 -0.88 13.07
CA GLU A 164 -15.21 -2.15 12.66
C GLU A 164 -13.97 -1.99 11.78
N VAL A 165 -12.86 -2.61 12.20
CA VAL A 165 -11.56 -2.55 11.50
C VAL A 165 -11.04 -3.95 11.26
N ILE A 166 -10.49 -4.19 10.07
CA ILE A 166 -9.73 -5.40 9.75
C ILE A 166 -8.32 -5.03 9.38
N VAL A 167 -7.38 -5.81 9.90
CA VAL A 167 -5.96 -5.73 9.55
C VAL A 167 -5.45 -7.07 9.08
N ALA A 168 -4.53 -7.06 8.12
CA ALA A 168 -3.62 -8.15 7.86
C ALA A 168 -2.24 -7.75 8.36
N TYR A 169 -1.61 -8.61 9.15
CA TYR A 169 -0.37 -8.29 9.84
C TYR A 169 0.55 -9.50 9.92
N ASN A 170 1.85 -9.22 9.96
CA ASN A 170 2.86 -10.23 10.19
C ASN A 170 3.14 -10.38 11.68
N THR A 171 3.39 -11.62 12.11
CA THR A 171 3.99 -11.85 13.42
C THR A 171 5.50 -11.59 13.37
N ASN A 172 6.19 -11.74 14.51
CA ASN A 172 7.58 -11.34 14.65
C ASN A 172 8.53 -11.99 13.63
N SER A 173 8.26 -13.19 13.11
CA SER A 173 9.17 -13.89 12.19
C SER A 173 8.89 -13.66 10.69
N ARG A 174 7.80 -12.95 10.31
CA ARG A 174 7.28 -12.92 8.91
C ARG A 174 6.97 -14.30 8.29
N GLU A 175 7.12 -15.39 9.04
CA GLU A 175 6.73 -16.77 8.66
C GLU A 175 5.23 -17.02 8.84
N GLU A 176 4.54 -16.08 9.48
CA GLU A 176 3.10 -16.12 9.69
C GLU A 176 2.49 -14.78 9.27
N LEU A 177 1.43 -14.88 8.48
CA LEU A 177 0.58 -13.77 8.08
C LEU A 177 -0.83 -14.04 8.59
N LYS A 178 -1.35 -13.13 9.40
CA LYS A 178 -2.66 -13.25 10.04
C LYS A 178 -3.57 -12.11 9.67
N MET A 179 -4.86 -12.32 9.93
CA MET A 179 -5.86 -11.27 9.97
C MET A 179 -6.45 -11.15 11.37
N ALA A 180 -6.63 -9.92 11.82
CA ALA A 180 -7.32 -9.58 13.05
C ALA A 180 -8.46 -8.61 12.78
N PHE A 181 -9.47 -8.67 13.65
CA PHE A 181 -10.65 -7.83 13.64
C PHE A 181 -10.76 -7.06 14.96
N SER A 182 -11.24 -5.83 14.86
CA SER A 182 -11.65 -4.98 15.97
C SER A 182 -13.07 -4.48 15.72
N ASN A 183 -13.89 -4.44 16.76
CA ASN A 183 -15.22 -3.81 16.76
C ASN A 183 -15.28 -2.50 17.58
N ASP A 184 -14.14 -2.06 18.10
CA ASP A 184 -13.97 -0.93 19.01
C ASP A 184 -12.91 0.06 18.50
N ASP A 185 -12.92 0.34 17.19
CA ASP A 185 -12.05 1.32 16.54
C ASP A 185 -10.53 1.05 16.68
N GLY A 186 -10.18 -0.21 16.94
CA GLY A 186 -8.80 -0.67 17.07
C GLY A 186 -8.25 -0.69 18.50
N ASP A 187 -9.11 -0.54 19.51
CA ASP A 187 -8.72 -0.61 20.93
C ASP A 187 -8.43 -2.06 21.37
N SER A 188 -9.21 -3.03 20.88
CA SER A 188 -8.98 -4.46 21.10
C SER A 188 -9.06 -5.25 19.80
N TRP A 189 -8.35 -6.38 19.77
CA TRP A 189 -8.14 -7.17 18.55
C TRP A 189 -8.35 -8.65 18.81
N THR A 190 -9.06 -9.32 17.89
CA THR A 190 -9.23 -10.77 17.86
C THR A 190 -8.64 -11.31 16.56
N ASP A 191 -7.77 -12.32 16.64
CA ASP A 191 -7.31 -13.06 15.46
C ASP A 191 -8.48 -13.82 14.84
N ILE A 192 -8.74 -13.60 13.56
CA ILE A 192 -9.88 -14.20 12.83
C ILE A 192 -9.46 -15.21 11.77
N LEU A 193 -8.22 -15.13 11.28
CA LEU A 193 -7.72 -16.03 10.24
C LEU A 193 -6.18 -16.04 10.21
N THR A 194 -5.59 -17.22 10.02
CA THR A 194 -4.19 -17.34 9.59
C THR A 194 -4.17 -17.53 8.09
N LEU A 195 -3.68 -16.53 7.34
CA LEU A 195 -3.57 -16.58 5.88
C LEU A 195 -2.46 -17.52 5.44
N GLU A 196 -1.34 -17.50 6.16
CA GLU A 196 -0.16 -18.30 5.89
C GLU A 196 0.56 -18.64 7.18
N ASN A 197 1.09 -19.86 7.25
CA ASN A 197 1.97 -20.31 8.33
C ASN A 197 2.91 -21.37 7.76
N SER A 198 4.15 -21.00 7.51
CA SER A 198 5.16 -21.92 6.98
C SER A 198 6.55 -21.47 7.39
N LYS A 199 7.28 -22.37 8.05
CA LYS A 199 8.68 -22.14 8.43
C LYS A 199 9.53 -21.97 7.17
N ASN A 200 10.53 -21.09 7.25
CA ASN A 200 11.43 -20.74 6.14
C ASN A 200 10.78 -20.05 4.94
N PHE A 201 9.52 -19.66 5.02
CA PHE A 201 8.87 -18.80 4.02
C PHE A 201 8.70 -17.41 4.59
N GLU A 202 8.86 -16.39 3.74
CA GLU A 202 8.56 -15.02 4.10
C GLU A 202 7.23 -14.59 3.46
N PHE A 203 6.25 -14.24 4.29
CA PHE A 203 5.03 -13.59 3.85
C PHE A 203 5.13 -12.14 4.26
N SER A 204 4.95 -11.20 3.34
CA SER A 204 5.19 -9.81 3.65
C SER A 204 4.35 -8.87 2.85
N TYR A 205 4.29 -7.64 3.34
CA TYR A 205 3.64 -6.52 2.70
C TYR A 205 2.17 -6.81 2.33
N PRO A 206 1.33 -7.25 3.30
CA PRO A 206 -0.08 -7.40 3.01
C PRO A 206 -0.67 -6.06 2.59
N ALA A 207 -1.63 -6.13 1.67
CA ALA A 207 -2.52 -5.05 1.28
C ALA A 207 -3.97 -5.54 1.32
N VAL A 208 -4.85 -4.83 2.02
CA VAL A 208 -6.25 -5.24 2.26
C VAL A 208 -7.21 -4.25 1.59
N ILE A 209 -8.27 -4.75 0.94
CA ILE A 209 -9.41 -3.95 0.49
C ILE A 209 -10.74 -4.68 0.73
N LYS A 210 -11.82 -3.93 0.96
CA LYS A 210 -13.19 -4.42 0.80
C LYS A 210 -13.62 -4.08 -0.63
N ALA A 211 -14.01 -5.10 -1.39
CA ALA A 211 -14.54 -4.93 -2.73
C ALA A 211 -16.06 -4.66 -2.69
N MET A 212 -16.64 -4.31 -3.84
CA MET A 212 -18.07 -3.94 -3.96
C MET A 212 -19.00 -5.15 -3.95
N ASP A 213 -18.43 -6.35 -4.05
CA ASP A 213 -19.11 -7.63 -3.78
C ASP A 213 -19.17 -7.95 -2.28
N ASP A 214 -18.78 -6.98 -1.44
CA ASP A 214 -18.66 -7.09 0.02
C ASP A 214 -17.62 -8.11 0.51
N LEU A 215 -16.74 -8.60 -0.38
CA LEU A 215 -15.64 -9.50 -0.04
C LEU A 215 -14.38 -8.73 0.34
N ILE A 216 -13.54 -9.35 1.17
CA ILE A 216 -12.23 -8.84 1.53
C ILE A 216 -11.19 -9.46 0.61
N HIS A 217 -10.47 -8.61 -0.12
CA HIS A 217 -9.35 -9.04 -0.95
C HIS A 217 -8.05 -8.69 -0.24
N VAL A 218 -7.17 -9.67 -0.12
CA VAL A 218 -5.84 -9.49 0.45
C VAL A 218 -4.80 -9.91 -0.59
N THR A 219 -3.84 -9.03 -0.85
CA THR A 219 -2.64 -9.36 -1.64
C THR A 219 -1.40 -9.27 -0.76
N TYR A 220 -0.43 -10.14 -0.95
CA TYR A 220 0.83 -10.11 -0.22
C TYR A 220 1.95 -10.74 -1.04
N THR A 221 3.18 -10.35 -0.70
CA THR A 221 4.38 -11.00 -1.21
C THR A 221 4.52 -12.38 -0.58
N TYR A 222 4.67 -13.39 -1.42
CA TYR A 222 4.90 -14.78 -1.02
C TYR A 222 6.34 -15.14 -1.39
N ASN A 223 7.16 -15.37 -0.37
CA ASN A 223 8.58 -15.71 -0.43
C ASN A 223 9.44 -14.77 -1.29
N ARG A 224 9.03 -13.50 -1.46
CA ARG A 224 9.69 -12.50 -2.32
C ARG A 224 9.82 -12.89 -3.80
N THR A 225 9.11 -13.92 -4.25
CA THR A 225 9.12 -14.37 -5.66
C THR A 225 7.83 -14.11 -6.40
N GLN A 226 6.71 -14.04 -5.69
CA GLN A 226 5.39 -13.87 -6.29
C GLN A 226 4.47 -13.01 -5.42
N ILE A 227 3.42 -12.47 -6.04
CA ILE A 227 2.30 -11.84 -5.33
C ILE A 227 1.17 -12.86 -5.26
N LYS A 228 0.71 -13.19 -4.06
CA LYS A 228 -0.46 -14.03 -3.83
C LYS A 228 -1.68 -13.16 -3.57
N HIS A 229 -2.83 -13.59 -4.08
CA HIS A 229 -4.13 -12.94 -3.89
C HIS A 229 -5.09 -13.94 -3.24
N VAL A 230 -5.75 -13.53 -2.16
CA VAL A 230 -6.77 -14.30 -1.46
C VAL A 230 -8.05 -13.47 -1.38
N VAL A 231 -9.20 -14.12 -1.57
CA VAL A 231 -10.54 -13.53 -1.42
C VAL A 231 -11.22 -14.19 -0.24
N ILE A 232 -11.78 -13.39 0.65
CA ILE A 232 -12.34 -13.83 1.93
C ILE A 232 -13.75 -13.28 2.04
N GLN A 233 -14.69 -14.17 2.31
CA GLN A 233 -16.03 -13.79 2.72
C GLN A 233 -16.10 -13.75 4.23
N LEU A 234 -16.42 -12.58 4.79
CA LEU A 234 -16.75 -12.48 6.21
C LEU A 234 -18.19 -12.92 6.39
N THR A 235 -18.42 -14.15 6.83
CA THR A 235 -19.67 -14.48 7.52
C THR A 235 -19.64 -13.79 8.87
N ARG A 236 -20.79 -13.22 9.33
CA ARG A 236 -20.89 -12.55 10.64
C ARG A 236 -20.12 -13.36 11.70
N LEU A 237 -19.09 -12.72 12.26
CA LEU A 237 -18.32 -13.21 13.40
C LEU A 237 -19.19 -13.15 14.66
#